data_AF-A0A6S7JGZ7-F1
#
_entry.id   AF-A0A6S7JGZ7-F1
#
_cell.length_a   1.000
_cell.length_b   1.000
_cell.length_c   1.000
_cell.angle_alpha   90.00
_cell.angle_beta   90.00
_cell.angle_gamma   90.00
#
_symmetry.space_group_name_H-M   'P 1'
#
loop_
_entity.id
_entity.type
_entity.pdbx_description
1 polymer ?
#
loop_
_entity_poly.entity_id
_entity_poly.type
_entity_poly.pdbx_seq_one_letter_code
_entity_poly.pdbx_strand_id
1 'polypeptide(L)'
;TCSATGDPHYRTFDGKLFHYEGRCSYVLSEDVDNTFKVYSENEPCNGGRFACTKAITVKVKELTMHVARGGNVTVFGIAVRLPYKKQGN
;
A
#
# COMPACT_ATOMS: atom_id res chain seq x y z
N THR A 1 -10.42 12.25 1.68
CA THR A 1 -9.09 11.62 1.49
C THR A 1 -8.77 10.74 2.68
N CYS A 2 -8.13 9.59 2.46
CA CYS A 2 -7.55 8.73 3.49
C CYS A 2 -6.01 8.83 3.41
N SER A 3 -5.31 8.66 4.52
CA SER A 3 -3.84 8.62 4.54
C SER A 3 -3.31 7.67 5.61
N ALA A 4 -2.19 7.02 5.30
CA ALA A 4 -1.39 6.26 6.26
C ALA A 4 0.05 6.77 6.19
N THR A 5 0.59 7.21 7.31
CA THR A 5 2.00 7.57 7.45
C THR A 5 2.64 6.64 8.48
N GLY A 6 3.80 6.07 8.15
CA GLY A 6 4.52 5.14 9.04
C GLY A 6 4.77 5.72 10.44
N ASP A 7 5.01 4.85 11.42
CA ASP A 7 4.87 5.11 12.88
C ASP A 7 3.42 5.51 13.21
N PRO A 8 2.51 4.52 13.33
CA PRO A 8 1.27 4.49 12.58
C PRO A 8 0.35 5.65 12.92
N HIS A 9 0.17 6.52 11.95
CA HIS A 9 -0.89 7.51 11.94
C HIS A 9 -1.80 7.22 10.75
N TYR A 10 -2.99 6.73 11.05
CA TYR A 10 -4.03 6.52 10.05
C TYR A 10 -5.04 7.66 10.14
N ARG A 11 -5.45 8.16 8.98
CA ARG A 11 -6.58 9.06 8.83
C ARG A 11 -7.60 8.43 7.89
N THR A 12 -8.79 8.17 8.40
CA THR A 12 -9.91 7.62 7.62
C THR A 12 -10.50 8.66 6.66
N PHE A 13 -11.38 8.22 5.76
CA PHE A 13 -12.07 9.10 4.82
C PHE A 13 -12.98 10.14 5.50
N ASP A 14 -13.60 9.80 6.63
CA ASP A 14 -14.38 10.71 7.49
C ASP A 14 -13.50 11.52 8.47
N GLY A 15 -12.18 11.41 8.34
CA GLY A 15 -11.22 12.28 9.03
C GLY A 15 -10.81 11.82 10.42
N LYS A 16 -11.25 10.65 10.89
CA LYS A 16 -10.84 10.09 12.19
C LYS A 16 -9.37 9.70 12.17
N LEU A 17 -8.69 10.03 13.26
CA LEU A 17 -7.28 9.73 13.48
C LEU A 17 -7.16 8.57 14.47
N PHE A 18 -6.34 7.58 14.13
CA PHE A 18 -6.01 6.48 15.05
C PHE A 18 -4.62 5.91 14.78
N HIS A 19 -4.12 5.17 15.76
CA HIS A 19 -2.82 4.50 15.70
C HIS A 19 -3.00 3.00 15.76
N TYR A 20 -2.26 2.28 14.92
CA TYR A 20 -2.29 0.83 14.88
C TYR A 20 -0.95 0.23 14.44
N GLU A 21 -0.21 -0.36 15.38
CA GLU A 21 1.16 -0.87 15.20
C GLU A 21 1.20 -2.31 14.67
N GLY A 22 0.38 -2.61 13.68
CA GLY A 22 0.33 -3.92 13.04
C GLY A 22 1.61 -4.26 12.25
N ARG A 23 2.10 -5.50 12.38
CA ARG A 23 3.33 -6.02 11.74
C ARG A 23 3.03 -7.11 10.69
N CYS A 24 2.01 -6.85 9.87
CA CYS A 24 1.50 -7.77 8.87
C CYS A 24 1.07 -7.01 7.60
N SER A 25 0.44 -7.70 6.67
CA SER A 25 -0.27 -7.09 5.55
C SER A 25 -1.70 -6.76 5.97
N TYR A 26 -2.13 -5.53 5.68
CA TYR A 26 -3.47 -5.03 5.99
C TYR A 26 -4.12 -4.40 4.78
N VAL A 27 -5.44 -4.53 4.68
CA VAL A 27 -6.24 -3.82 3.68
C VAL A 27 -6.47 -2.39 4.16
N LEU A 28 -6.00 -1.41 3.41
CA LEU A 28 -6.25 0.01 3.68
C LEU A 28 -7.60 0.47 3.11
N SER A 29 -7.94 -0.02 1.93
CA SER A 29 -9.19 0.28 1.24
C SER A 29 -9.47 -0.80 0.21
N GLU A 30 -10.74 -1.17 0.10
CA GLU A 30 -11.27 -2.03 -0.95
C GLU A 30 -12.68 -1.55 -1.28
N ASP A 31 -13.15 -1.82 -2.50
CA ASP A 31 -14.55 -1.66 -2.86
C ASP A 31 -15.35 -2.93 -2.63
N VAL A 32 -16.67 -2.77 -2.56
CA VAL A 32 -17.62 -3.87 -2.38
C VAL A 32 -17.56 -4.85 -3.56
N ASP A 33 -17.34 -4.33 -4.77
CA ASP A 33 -17.32 -5.12 -6.01
C ASP A 33 -15.94 -5.74 -6.31
N ASN A 34 -14.95 -5.56 -5.43
CA ASN A 34 -13.57 -6.02 -5.59
C ASN A 34 -12.89 -5.53 -6.90
N THR A 35 -13.31 -4.40 -7.45
CA THR A 35 -12.66 -3.75 -8.60
C THR A 35 -11.37 -3.05 -8.22
N PHE A 36 -11.16 -2.70 -6.95
CA PHE A 36 -9.88 -2.22 -6.45
C PHE A 36 -9.58 -2.66 -5.03
N LYS A 37 -8.29 -2.85 -4.73
CA LYS A 37 -7.82 -3.16 -3.39
C LYS A 37 -6.43 -2.60 -3.14
N VAL A 38 -6.26 -1.94 -2.01
CA VAL A 38 -4.99 -1.35 -1.58
C VAL A 38 -4.54 -2.03 -0.29
N TYR A 39 -3.35 -2.63 -0.33
CA TYR A 39 -2.71 -3.25 0.82
C TYR A 39 -1.52 -2.42 1.30
N SER A 40 -1.34 -2.36 2.61
CA SER A 40 -0.10 -1.92 3.26
C SER A 40 0.58 -3.12 3.90
N GLU A 41 1.83 -3.36 3.51
CA GLU A 41 2.67 -4.38 4.13
C GLU A 41 3.58 -3.70 5.14
N ASN A 42 3.41 -4.03 6.41
CA ASN A 42 4.19 -3.45 7.49
C ASN A 42 5.12 -4.52 8.09
N GLU A 43 6.35 -4.12 8.38
CA GLU A 43 7.36 -4.98 8.99
C GLU A 43 8.01 -4.29 10.19
N PRO A 44 8.59 -5.05 11.14
CA PRO A 44 9.38 -4.48 12.21
C PRO A 44 10.58 -3.70 11.65
N CYS A 45 10.79 -2.49 12.15
CA CYS A 45 11.93 -1.64 11.81
C CYS A 45 12.54 -1.03 13.07
N ASN A 46 13.73 -0.41 12.94
CA ASN A 46 14.45 0.25 14.03
C ASN A 46 14.60 -0.66 15.28
N GLY A 47 15.21 -1.84 15.09
CA GLY A 47 15.38 -2.82 16.16
C GLY A 47 14.07 -3.50 16.61
N GLY A 48 12.99 -3.39 15.84
CA GLY A 48 11.69 -3.98 16.15
C GLY A 48 10.81 -3.13 17.07
N ARG A 49 11.22 -1.88 17.33
CA ARG A 49 10.47 -0.91 18.14
C ARG A 49 9.25 -0.37 17.41
N PHE A 50 9.35 -0.18 16.08
CA PHE A 50 8.29 0.43 15.27
C PHE A 50 7.84 -0.52 14.15
N ALA A 51 6.64 -0.28 13.63
CA ALA A 51 6.17 -0.88 12.39
C ALA A 51 6.35 0.13 11.25
N CYS A 52 7.10 -0.26 10.22
CA CYS A 52 7.31 0.57 9.04
C CYS A 52 6.70 -0.07 7.81
N THR A 53 6.12 0.74 6.92
CA THR A 53 5.56 0.29 5.65
C THR A 53 6.68 -0.17 4.71
N LYS A 54 6.72 -1.46 4.41
CA LYS A 54 7.67 -2.13 3.52
C LYS A 54 7.27 -1.93 2.06
N ALA A 55 5.98 -2.09 1.76
CA ALA A 55 5.46 -2.00 0.41
C ALA A 55 3.98 -1.63 0.42
N ILE A 56 3.53 -1.06 -0.69
CA ILE A 56 2.12 -0.86 -1.01
C ILE A 56 1.78 -1.70 -2.22
N THR A 57 0.73 -2.51 -2.12
CA THR A 57 0.18 -3.24 -3.26
C THR A 57 -1.15 -2.61 -3.67
N VAL A 58 -1.25 -2.18 -4.92
CA VAL A 58 -2.46 -1.63 -5.52
C VAL A 58 -2.97 -2.60 -6.58
N LYS A 59 -4.19 -3.09 -6.39
CA LYS A 59 -4.92 -3.89 -7.37
C LYS A 59 -6.05 -3.06 -7.95
N VAL A 60 -6.17 -3.01 -9.27
CA VAL A 60 -7.26 -2.36 -10.00
C VAL A 60 -7.67 -3.26 -11.17
N LYS A 61 -8.86 -3.86 -11.10
CA LYS A 61 -9.28 -4.95 -11.99
C LYS A 61 -8.21 -6.06 -12.00
N GLU A 62 -7.66 -6.36 -13.17
CA GLU A 62 -6.58 -7.33 -13.34
C GLU A 62 -5.21 -6.74 -12.96
N LEU A 63 -5.04 -5.42 -13.00
CA LEU A 63 -3.74 -4.79 -12.79
C LEU A 63 -3.30 -4.96 -11.33
N THR A 64 -2.12 -5.55 -11.13
CA THR A 64 -1.46 -5.60 -9.82
C THR A 64 -0.15 -4.83 -9.88
N MET A 65 -0.06 -3.76 -9.10
CA MET A 65 1.13 -2.95 -8.93
C MET A 65 1.65 -3.13 -7.51
N HIS A 66 2.95 -3.34 -7.36
CA HIS A 66 3.61 -3.44 -6.07
C HIS A 66 4.73 -2.41 -6.01
N VAL A 67 4.63 -1.50 -5.03
CA VAL A 67 5.55 -0.38 -4.81
C VAL A 67 6.31 -0.64 -3.52
N ALA A 68 7.56 -1.06 -3.63
CA ALA A 68 8.41 -1.31 -2.48
C ALA A 68 9.04 -0.01 -1.96
N ARG A 69 9.33 0.02 -0.65
CA ARG A 69 10.19 1.05 -0.05
C ARG A 69 11.50 1.13 -0.84
N GLY A 70 11.94 2.35 -1.15
CA GLY A 70 13.10 2.60 -2.02
C GLY A 70 12.75 2.81 -3.50
N GLY A 71 11.47 2.72 -3.88
CA GLY A 71 11.00 3.13 -5.20
C GLY A 71 11.01 2.04 -6.27
N ASN A 72 11.32 0.79 -5.91
CA ASN A 72 11.20 -0.34 -6.83
C ASN A 72 9.71 -0.64 -7.10
N VAL A 73 9.29 -0.50 -8.35
CA VAL A 73 7.92 -0.74 -8.80
C VAL A 73 7.87 -1.96 -9.71
N THR A 74 6.97 -2.89 -9.40
CA THR A 74 6.62 -4.00 -10.29
C THR A 74 5.17 -3.91 -10.72
N VAL A 75 4.89 -4.34 -11.95
CA VAL A 75 3.55 -4.48 -12.52
C VAL A 75 3.41 -5.92 -13.01
N PHE A 76 2.41 -6.65 -12.52
CA PHE A 76 2.30 -8.10 -12.73
C PHE A 76 3.57 -8.89 -12.32
N GLY A 77 4.27 -8.42 -11.28
CA GLY A 77 5.52 -9.02 -10.82
C GLY A 77 6.77 -8.66 -11.65
N ILE A 78 6.62 -7.96 -12.77
CA ILE A 78 7.72 -7.54 -13.64
C ILE A 78 8.17 -6.13 -13.24
N ALA A 79 9.46 -5.93 -13.02
CA ALA A 79 10.02 -4.60 -12.76
C ALA A 79 9.79 -3.66 -13.96
N VAL A 80 9.29 -2.46 -13.68
CA VAL A 80 9.00 -1.45 -14.71
C VAL A 80 9.88 -0.22 -14.56
N ARG A 81 10.14 0.47 -15.68
CA ARG A 81 10.72 1.82 -15.66
C ARG A 81 9.61 2.85 -15.52
N LEU A 82 9.84 3.85 -14.68
CA LEU A 82 8.94 4.97 -14.50
C LEU A 82 9.31 6.12 -15.47
N PRO A 83 8.33 6.88 -15.99
CA PRO A 83 6.89 6.73 -15.77
C PRO A 83 6.31 5.52 -16.52
N TYR A 84 5.49 4.73 -15.83
CA TYR A 84 4.76 3.61 -16.43
C TYR A 84 3.33 4.04 -16.77
N LYS A 85 2.90 3.74 -17.99
CA LYS A 85 1.51 3.91 -18.43
C LYS A 85 1.06 2.61 -19.10
N LYS A 86 0.02 1.97 -18.55
CA LYS A 86 -0.64 0.86 -19.24
C LYS A 86 -1.32 1.45 -20.48
N GLN A 87 -0.94 0.99 -21.68
CA GLN A 87 -1.69 1.32 -22.88
C GLN A 87 -3.05 0.62 -22.78
N GLY A 88 -4.14 1.36 -22.97
CA GLY A 88 -5.47 0.78 -23.08
C GLY A 88 -5.66 0.19 -24.48
N ASN A 89 -6.51 -0.83 -24.57
CA ASN A 89 -7.27 -1.06 -25.79
C ASN A 89 -8.49 -0.14 -25.80
#